data_AF-A0A9P7TT33-F1
#
_entry.id   AF-A0A9P7TT33-F1
#
_cell.length_a   1.000
_cell.length_b   1.000
_cell.length_c   1.000
_cell.angle_alpha   90.00
_cell.angle_beta   90.00
_cell.angle_gamma   90.00
#
_symmetry.space_group_name_H-M   'P 1'
#
loop_
_entity.id
_entity.type
_entity.pdbx_description
1 polymer ?
#
loop_
_entity_poly.entity_id
_entity_poly.type
_entity_poly.pdbx_seq_one_letter_code
_entity_poly.pdbx_strand_id
1 'polypeptide(L)'
;MRAFSLLTLLLPFVAADTHKKCDCWTWSTGGSWGQNADLTHFICIQYPHTYFDNDSKRCETDEGYVIDGQTWEDNCKYYGEKKGYSPFTSDGKPDNNHALITVGAAVGHC
;
A
#
# COMPACT_ATOMS: atom_id res chain seq x y z
N MET A 1 -6.36 -39.78 37.63
CA MET A 1 -5.40 -39.03 36.80
C MET A 1 -6.20 -38.16 35.85
N ARG A 2 -5.93 -36.85 35.84
CA ARG A 2 -6.79 -35.82 35.22
C ARG A 2 -6.59 -35.81 33.70
N ALA A 3 -7.66 -36.04 32.94
CA ALA A 3 -7.70 -35.74 31.52
C ALA A 3 -8.03 -34.24 31.37
N PHE A 4 -6.99 -33.42 31.17
CA PHE A 4 -7.16 -32.04 30.75
C PHE A 4 -7.38 -32.04 29.24
N SER A 5 -8.65 -32.11 28.81
CA SER A 5 -9.05 -31.70 27.45
C SER A 5 -8.91 -30.18 27.33
N LEU A 6 -7.68 -29.72 27.17
CA LEU A 6 -7.39 -28.39 26.65
C LEU A 6 -7.58 -28.45 25.13
N LEU A 7 -8.83 -28.45 24.70
CA LEU A 7 -9.17 -27.86 23.40
C LEU A 7 -8.90 -26.36 23.53
N THR A 8 -7.62 -25.99 23.47
CA THR A 8 -7.24 -24.63 23.13
C THR A 8 -7.85 -24.39 21.75
N LEU A 9 -8.92 -23.61 21.74
CA LEU A 9 -9.42 -22.93 20.56
C LEU A 9 -8.22 -22.28 19.86
N LEU A 10 -7.67 -22.96 18.87
CA LEU A 10 -6.90 -22.36 17.80
C LEU A 10 -7.92 -21.56 17.00
N LEU A 11 -8.39 -20.44 17.56
CA LEU A 11 -8.90 -19.36 16.76
C LEU A 11 -7.70 -18.94 15.92
N PRO A 12 -7.72 -19.11 14.58
CA PRO A 12 -6.78 -18.39 13.76
C PRO A 12 -7.14 -16.92 14.01
N PHE A 13 -6.39 -16.27 14.89
CA PHE A 13 -6.22 -14.83 14.84
C PHE A 13 -5.53 -14.58 13.50
N VAL A 14 -6.34 -14.55 12.43
CA VAL A 14 -6.02 -13.74 11.27
C VAL A 14 -6.04 -12.34 11.86
N ALA A 15 -4.89 -11.88 12.34
CA ALA A 15 -4.70 -10.48 12.66
C ALA A 15 -5.05 -9.77 11.36
N ALA A 16 -6.23 -9.14 11.31
CA ALA A 16 -6.59 -8.30 10.20
C ALA A 16 -5.52 -7.22 10.17
N ASP A 17 -4.61 -7.31 9.20
CA ASP A 17 -3.44 -6.46 9.05
C ASP A 17 -3.93 -5.09 8.57
N THR A 18 -4.53 -4.36 9.52
CA THR A 18 -5.35 -3.19 9.28
C THR A 18 -4.63 -1.97 9.80
N HIS A 19 -4.38 -1.02 8.91
CA HIS A 19 -3.47 0.09 9.14
C HIS A 19 -4.15 1.43 8.91
N LYS A 20 -3.63 2.48 9.55
CA LYS A 20 -4.13 3.86 9.36
C LYS A 20 -3.36 4.62 8.28
N LYS A 21 -2.15 4.18 7.98
CA LYS A 21 -1.22 4.85 7.07
C LYS A 21 -0.40 3.81 6.32
N CYS A 22 -0.30 3.95 5.01
CA CYS A 22 0.55 3.09 4.18
C CYS A 22 1.21 3.88 3.07
N ASP A 23 2.34 3.40 2.57
CA ASP A 23 3.06 3.93 1.41
C ASP A 23 3.63 2.80 0.56
N CYS A 24 4.05 3.11 -0.66
CA CYS A 24 4.77 2.19 -1.52
C CYS A 24 6.22 2.62 -1.61
N TRP A 25 7.11 1.65 -1.46
CA TRP A 25 8.53 1.78 -1.70
C TRP A 25 8.88 1.04 -2.97
N THR A 26 9.82 1.57 -3.72
CA THR A 26 10.23 0.97 -5.00
C THR A 26 11.73 0.90 -5.12
N TRP A 27 12.18 -0.04 -5.95
CA TRP A 27 13.57 -0.20 -6.35
C TRP A 27 13.65 -0.14 -7.87
N SER A 28 14.55 0.68 -8.39
CA SER A 28 14.94 0.69 -9.81
C SER A 28 16.25 -0.05 -10.00
N THR A 29 16.44 -0.66 -11.18
CA THR A 29 17.63 -1.50 -11.46
C THR A 29 18.93 -0.74 -11.23
N GLY A 30 19.69 -1.16 -10.22
CA GLY A 30 20.95 -0.52 -9.82
C GLY A 30 20.82 0.63 -8.82
N GLY A 31 19.61 0.88 -8.30
CA GLY A 31 19.32 1.90 -7.30
C GLY A 31 19.27 1.39 -5.85
N SER A 32 18.71 2.21 -4.98
CA SER A 32 18.33 1.85 -3.60
C SER A 32 16.81 1.86 -3.44
N TRP A 33 16.31 1.19 -2.42
CA TRP A 33 14.91 1.34 -2.03
C TRP A 33 14.63 2.80 -1.64
N GLY A 34 13.52 3.33 -2.12
CA GLY A 34 13.05 4.66 -1.77
C GLY A 34 11.53 4.73 -1.79
N GLN A 35 10.98 5.61 -0.97
CA GLN A 35 9.55 5.92 -0.97
C GLN A 35 9.14 6.46 -2.33
N ASN A 36 8.05 5.92 -2.89
CA ASN A 36 7.52 6.30 -4.18
C ASN A 36 6.17 6.99 -3.98
N ALA A 37 6.23 8.32 -3.86
CA ALA A 37 5.06 9.17 -3.61
C ALA A 37 4.01 9.05 -4.72
N ASP A 38 4.42 8.96 -5.98
CA ASP A 38 3.50 8.88 -7.12
C ASP A 38 2.74 7.56 -7.13
N LEU A 39 3.43 6.43 -6.94
CA LEU A 39 2.78 5.12 -6.84
C LEU A 39 1.86 5.05 -5.61
N THR A 40 2.30 5.61 -4.48
CA THR A 40 1.51 5.70 -3.26
C THR A 40 0.22 6.49 -3.50
N HIS A 41 0.32 7.67 -4.12
CA HIS A 41 -0.82 8.51 -4.43
C HIS A 41 -1.76 7.84 -5.44
N PHE A 42 -1.20 7.19 -6.46
CA PHE A 42 -1.95 6.47 -7.50
C PHE A 42 -2.83 5.37 -6.93
N ILE A 43 -2.31 4.63 -5.96
CA ILE A 43 -3.06 3.58 -5.28
C ILE A 43 -4.04 4.21 -4.29
N CYS A 44 -3.63 5.24 -3.54
CA CYS A 44 -4.46 5.87 -2.51
C CYS A 44 -5.80 6.38 -3.05
N ILE A 45 -5.82 6.99 -4.24
CA ILE A 45 -7.07 7.50 -4.83
C ILE A 45 -8.05 6.40 -5.28
N GLN A 46 -7.63 5.13 -5.28
CA GLN A 46 -8.49 3.99 -5.62
C GLN A 46 -9.24 3.44 -4.41
N TYR A 47 -8.83 3.83 -3.19
CA TYR A 47 -9.47 3.39 -1.96
C TYR A 47 -10.50 4.44 -1.50
N PRO A 48 -11.68 4.01 -1.03
CA PRO A 48 -12.62 4.91 -0.37
C PRO A 48 -12.09 5.26 1.03
N HIS A 49 -12.47 6.44 1.54
CA HIS A 49 -12.11 6.92 2.89
C HIS A 49 -10.60 7.05 3.14
N THR A 50 -9.84 7.30 2.07
CA THR A 50 -8.42 7.56 2.14
C THR A 50 -8.08 8.88 1.48
N TYR A 51 -7.01 9.51 1.97
CA TYR A 51 -6.44 10.71 1.39
C TYR A 51 -4.91 10.60 1.35
N PHE A 52 -4.29 11.20 0.35
CA PHE A 52 -2.84 11.27 0.27
C PHE A 52 -2.34 12.47 1.07
N ASP A 53 -1.49 12.21 2.07
CA ASP A 53 -0.84 13.26 2.85
C ASP A 53 0.41 13.76 2.12
N ASN A 54 0.39 15.03 1.71
CA ASN A 54 1.48 15.63 0.95
C ASN A 54 2.75 15.84 1.78
N ASP A 55 2.67 15.82 3.11
CA ASP A 55 3.84 16.03 3.96
C ASP A 55 4.60 14.71 4.19
N SER A 56 3.90 13.65 4.62
CA SER A 56 4.50 12.33 4.85
C SER A 56 4.63 11.48 3.59
N LYS A 57 3.96 11.87 2.50
CA LYS A 57 3.84 11.09 1.25
C LYS A 57 3.22 9.71 1.45
N ARG A 58 2.36 9.57 2.47
CA ARG A 58 1.63 8.34 2.78
C ARG A 58 0.15 8.49 2.44
N CYS A 59 -0.49 7.37 2.16
CA CYS A 59 -1.94 7.28 2.12
C CYS A 59 -2.46 7.07 3.53
N GLU A 60 -3.38 7.91 3.98
CA GLU A 60 -3.98 7.84 5.31
C GLU A 60 -5.49 7.63 5.21
N THR A 61 -6.08 7.08 6.26
CA THR A 61 -7.53 6.85 6.33
C THR A 61 -8.25 7.90 7.17
N ASP A 62 -9.51 8.16 6.85
CA ASP A 62 -10.44 8.85 7.74
C ASP A 62 -10.60 8.11 9.09
N GLU A 63 -11.06 8.83 10.11
CA GLU A 63 -11.33 8.24 11.43
C GLU A 63 -12.33 7.07 11.31
N GLY A 64 -12.02 5.95 11.97
CA GLY A 64 -12.83 4.72 11.91
C GLY A 64 -12.55 3.78 10.74
N TYR A 65 -11.79 4.19 9.71
CA TYR A 65 -11.45 3.36 8.54
C TYR A 65 -10.03 2.80 8.63
N VAL A 66 -9.74 1.75 7.87
CA VAL A 66 -8.42 1.10 7.85
C VAL A 66 -8.08 0.64 6.44
N ILE A 67 -6.78 0.58 6.15
CA ILE A 67 -6.21 -0.02 4.94
C ILE A 67 -5.85 -1.46 5.27
N ASP A 68 -6.27 -2.39 4.42
CA ASP A 68 -5.78 -3.77 4.45
C ASP A 68 -4.35 -3.81 3.88
N GLY A 69 -3.38 -4.11 4.75
CA GLY A 69 -1.95 -4.05 4.44
C GLY A 69 -1.54 -5.02 3.35
N GLN A 70 -2.13 -6.22 3.31
CA GLN A 70 -1.87 -7.20 2.26
C GLN A 70 -2.39 -6.72 0.90
N THR A 71 -3.61 -6.20 0.84
CA THR A 71 -4.17 -5.62 -0.39
C THR A 71 -3.33 -4.42 -0.85
N TRP A 72 -2.84 -3.61 0.08
CA TRP A 72 -1.94 -2.49 -0.21
C TRP A 72 -0.60 -2.95 -0.82
N GLU A 73 0.07 -3.90 -0.17
CA GLU A 73 1.29 -4.58 -0.64
C GLU A 73 1.11 -5.15 -2.06
N ASP A 74 0.02 -5.89 -2.26
CA ASP A 74 -0.29 -6.51 -3.55
C ASP A 74 -0.54 -5.46 -4.65
N ASN A 75 -1.18 -4.34 -4.31
CA ASN A 75 -1.39 -3.23 -5.23
C ASN A 75 -0.09 -2.50 -5.57
N CYS A 76 0.79 -2.25 -4.59
CA CYS A 76 2.11 -1.65 -4.85
C CYS A 76 2.88 -2.51 -5.87
N LYS A 77 2.90 -3.84 -5.69
CA LYS A 77 3.54 -4.79 -6.62
C LYS A 77 2.85 -4.82 -7.98
N TYR A 78 1.52 -4.94 -7.99
CA TYR A 78 0.76 -5.06 -9.24
C TYR A 78 0.92 -3.83 -10.13
N TYR A 79 0.75 -2.63 -9.57
CA TYR A 79 0.88 -1.40 -10.33
C TYR A 79 2.34 -1.00 -10.56
N GLY A 80 3.22 -1.17 -9.56
CA GLY A 80 4.63 -0.83 -9.70
C GLY A 80 5.36 -1.71 -10.71
N GLU A 81 5.15 -3.03 -10.68
CA GLU A 81 5.97 -3.97 -11.44
C GLU A 81 5.33 -4.46 -12.74
N LYS A 82 3.98 -4.44 -12.84
CA LYS A 82 3.26 -5.15 -13.93
C LYS A 82 2.40 -4.23 -14.78
N LYS A 83 1.47 -3.50 -14.17
CA LYS A 83 0.47 -2.69 -14.90
C LYS A 83 0.97 -1.30 -15.23
N GLY A 84 1.84 -0.75 -14.39
CA GLY A 84 2.28 0.63 -14.43
C GLY A 84 1.27 1.60 -13.83
N TYR A 85 1.74 2.80 -13.52
CA TYR A 85 0.96 3.88 -12.91
C TYR A 85 1.26 5.23 -13.57
N SER A 86 0.29 6.14 -13.56
CA SER A 86 0.50 7.51 -14.04
C SER A 86 1.22 8.33 -12.96
N PRO A 87 2.21 9.17 -13.33
CA PRO A 87 2.73 10.17 -12.40
C PRO A 87 1.65 11.20 -12.06
N PHE A 88 1.90 12.03 -11.04
CA PHE A 88 0.99 13.12 -10.67
C PHE A 88 1.55 14.48 -11.08
N THR A 89 0.66 15.34 -11.56
CA THR A 89 0.93 16.76 -11.80
C THR A 89 1.09 17.51 -10.47
N SER A 90 1.64 18.73 -10.53
CA SER A 90 1.78 19.60 -9.37
C SER A 90 0.44 20.05 -8.76
N ASP A 91 -0.67 19.97 -9.51
CA ASP A 91 -2.03 20.18 -8.99
C ASP A 91 -2.66 18.91 -8.40
N GLY A 92 -1.88 17.83 -8.22
CA GLY A 92 -2.28 16.62 -7.53
C GLY A 92 -3.21 15.71 -8.34
N LYS A 93 -3.20 15.82 -9.68
CA LYS A 93 -4.00 14.97 -10.56
C LYS A 93 -3.14 13.95 -11.29
N PRO A 94 -3.68 12.78 -11.66
CA PRO A 94 -2.97 11.85 -12.52
C PRO A 94 -2.63 12.50 -13.87
N ASP A 95 -1.35 12.49 -14.23
CA ASP A 95 -0.87 12.94 -15.53
C ASP A 95 -0.93 11.77 -16.53
N ASN A 96 -2.07 11.68 -17.21
CA ASN A 96 -2.34 10.63 -18.20
C ASN A 96 -1.71 10.92 -19.57
N ASN A 97 -0.98 12.02 -19.74
CA ASN A 97 -0.31 12.34 -21.00
C ASN A 97 1.08 11.69 -21.11
N HIS A 98 1.57 11.10 -20.03
CA HIS A 98 2.85 10.40 -19.99
C HIS A 98 2.66 8.88 -20.06
N ALA A 99 3.71 8.18 -20.51
CA ALA A 99 3.73 6.73 -20.45
C ALA A 99 3.64 6.25 -18.99
N LEU A 100 2.93 5.14 -18.79
CA LEU A 100 2.85 4.52 -17.47
C LEU A 100 4.24 4.13 -16.98
N ILE A 101 4.52 4.44 -15.72
CA ILE A 101 5.78 4.15 -15.07
C ILE A 101 5.72 2.74 -14.50
N THR A 102 6.79 1.97 -14.71
CA THR A 102 7.03 0.70 -14.02
C THR A 102 8.39 0.74 -13.33
N VAL A 103 8.53 -0.06 -12.28
CA VAL A 103 9.75 -0.17 -11.46
C VAL A 103 10.26 -1.61 -11.44
N GLY A 104 11.51 -1.80 -11.03
CA GLY A 104 12.13 -3.13 -10.97
C GLY A 104 11.57 -3.99 -9.83
N ALA A 105 11.21 -3.38 -8.71
CA ALA A 105 10.48 -4.01 -7.62
C ALA A 105 9.68 -2.97 -6.83
N ALA A 106 8.60 -3.40 -6.20
CA ALA A 106 7.78 -2.59 -5.31
C ALA A 106 7.35 -3.38 -4.06
N VAL A 107 7.20 -2.67 -2.94
CA VAL A 107 6.61 -3.17 -1.70
C VAL A 107 5.72 -2.08 -1.09
N GLY A 108 4.65 -2.49 -0.47
CA GLY A 108 3.87 -1.70 0.47
C GLY A 108 4.52 -1.70 1.85
N HIS A 109 4.46 -0.54 2.50
CA HIS A 109 4.80 -0.38 3.90
C HIS A 109 3.62 0.25 4.59
N CYS A 110 3.04 -0.49 5.53
CA CYS A 110 2.17 0.02 6.55
C CYS A 110 2.96 -0.13 7.85
#